data_AF-A0A7V2AKW7-F1
#
_entry.id   AF-A0A7V2AKW7-F1
#
_cell.length_a   1.000
_cell.length_b   1.000
_cell.length_c   1.000
_cell.angle_alpha   90.00
_cell.angle_beta   90.00
_cell.angle_gamma   90.00
#
_symmetry.space_group_name_H-M   'P 1'
#
loop_
_entity.id
_entity.type
_entity.pdbx_description
1 polymer ?
#
loop_
_entity_poly.entity_id
_entity_poly.type
_entity_poly.pdbx_seq_one_letter_code
_entity_poly.pdbx_strand_id
1 'polypeptide(L)'
;KSCAKCHGVDLKGKPNWQQRKPDGTLPPPPQDETGHSWHHPDKMLFDVVKLGGQAVAPPGFKSAMPAFADKLSDKQIWAALSYIKSRWPKVIRIRQERINKQAG
;
A
#
# COMPACT_ATOMS: atom_id res chain seq x y z
N LYS A 1 -4.23 4.85 14.09
CA LYS A 1 -3.51 3.72 14.74
C LYS A 1 -3.67 2.37 14.00
N SER A 2 -4.61 2.20 13.07
CA SER A 2 -4.89 0.88 12.45
C SER A 2 -3.84 0.38 11.45
N CYS A 3 -3.22 1.25 10.67
CA CYS A 3 -2.26 0.86 9.62
C CYS A 3 -0.93 0.35 10.21
N ALA A 4 -0.40 1.06 11.22
CA ALA A 4 0.86 0.75 11.87
C ALA A 4 0.86 -0.60 12.63
N LYS A 5 -0.33 -1.13 13.00
CA LYS A 5 -0.45 -2.48 13.59
C LYS A 5 0.08 -3.56 12.64
N CYS A 6 -0.11 -3.36 11.34
CA CYS A 6 0.34 -4.30 10.29
C CYS A 6 1.64 -3.83 9.64
N HIS A 7 1.68 -2.59 9.14
CA HIS A 7 2.80 -2.02 8.40
C HIS A 7 3.92 -1.45 9.27
N GLY A 8 3.87 -1.70 10.58
CA GLY A 8 4.87 -1.23 11.54
C GLY A 8 4.78 0.27 11.84
N VAL A 9 5.46 0.65 12.94
CA VAL A 9 5.77 2.06 13.21
C VAL A 9 6.73 2.55 12.12
N ASP A 10 6.57 3.81 11.72
CA ASP A 10 7.37 4.45 10.67
C ASP A 10 7.40 3.71 9.34
N LEU A 11 6.32 2.99 9.01
CA LEU A 11 6.11 2.36 7.69
C LEU A 11 7.06 1.18 7.36
N LYS A 12 7.84 0.68 8.32
CA LYS A 12 8.87 -0.35 8.10
C LYS A 12 8.38 -1.75 7.68
N GLY A 13 7.07 -2.00 7.68
CA GLY A 13 6.48 -3.29 7.35
C GLY A 13 6.77 -4.38 8.37
N LYS A 14 6.64 -5.64 7.94
CA LYS A 14 7.08 -6.83 8.69
C LYS A 14 8.38 -7.40 8.09
N PRO A 15 9.21 -8.08 8.89
CA PRO A 15 10.33 -8.86 8.37
C PRO A 15 9.87 -9.88 7.34
N ASN A 16 10.75 -10.22 6.38
CA ASN A 16 10.49 -11.21 5.35
C ASN A 16 9.18 -10.96 4.56
N TRP A 17 8.79 -9.69 4.35
CA TRP A 17 7.54 -9.32 3.67
C TRP A 17 7.44 -9.83 2.22
N GLN A 18 8.56 -10.23 1.63
CA GLN A 18 8.65 -10.83 0.30
C GLN A 18 8.51 -12.36 0.31
N GLN A 19 8.51 -13.00 1.48
CA GLN A 19 8.37 -14.45 1.62
C GLN A 19 6.91 -14.81 1.93
N ARG A 20 6.36 -15.76 1.19
CA ARG A 20 5.00 -16.26 1.45
C ARG A 20 4.95 -17.00 2.77
N LYS A 21 3.89 -16.76 3.52
CA LYS A 21 3.53 -17.56 4.69
C LYS A 21 2.97 -18.93 4.27
N PRO A 22 2.87 -19.89 5.19
CA PRO A 22 2.24 -21.19 4.92
C PRO A 22 0.81 -21.09 4.36
N ASP A 23 0.08 -20.03 4.72
CA ASP A 23 -1.28 -19.77 4.22
C ASP A 23 -1.32 -19.16 2.79
N GLY A 24 -0.16 -18.95 2.16
CA GLY A 24 0.00 -18.39 0.82
C GLY A 24 0.02 -16.85 0.74
N THR A 25 -0.27 -16.15 1.84
CA THR A 25 -0.26 -14.67 1.88
C THR A 25 1.16 -14.11 2.05
N LEU A 26 1.36 -12.85 1.68
CA LEU A 26 2.56 -12.09 2.03
C LEU A 26 2.36 -11.31 3.34
N PRO A 27 3.39 -11.17 4.20
CA PRO A 27 3.35 -10.23 5.30
C PRO A 27 3.17 -8.78 4.80
N PRO A 28 2.64 -7.88 5.65
CA PRO A 28 2.47 -6.47 5.29
C PRO A 28 3.80 -5.84 4.82
N PRO A 29 3.87 -5.32 3.58
CA PRO A 29 5.09 -4.72 3.06
C PRO A 29 5.39 -3.37 3.72
N PRO A 30 6.66 -2.94 3.75
CA PRO A 30 7.02 -1.57 4.06
C PRO A 30 6.26 -0.60 3.14
N GLN A 31 5.93 0.56 3.68
CA GLN A 31 5.32 1.67 2.94
C GLN A 31 6.30 2.84 2.76
N ASP A 32 7.56 2.68 3.17
CA ASP A 32 8.66 3.60 2.89
C ASP A 32 9.37 3.25 1.56
N GLU A 33 10.55 3.81 1.33
CA GLU A 33 11.36 3.57 0.12
C GLU A 33 11.76 2.11 -0.09
N THR A 34 11.81 1.30 0.97
CA THR A 34 12.23 -0.12 0.91
C THR A 34 11.09 -1.05 0.45
N GLY A 35 9.87 -0.52 0.38
CA GLY A 35 8.68 -1.24 -0.04
C GLY A 35 8.45 -1.26 -1.55
N HIS A 36 7.24 -1.68 -1.94
CA HIS A 36 6.85 -1.80 -3.35
C HIS A 36 5.77 -0.79 -3.76
N SER A 37 5.01 -0.22 -2.83
CA SER A 37 3.79 0.56 -3.13
C SER A 37 4.01 1.71 -4.11
N TRP A 38 5.18 2.36 -4.09
CA TRP A 38 5.51 3.48 -4.96
C TRP A 38 5.62 3.12 -6.46
N HIS A 39 5.62 1.83 -6.81
CA HIS A 39 5.53 1.35 -8.20
C HIS A 39 4.11 1.41 -8.77
N HIS A 40 3.10 1.69 -7.95
CA HIS A 40 1.70 1.70 -8.35
C HIS A 40 1.13 3.12 -8.43
N PRO A 41 0.15 3.35 -9.33
CA PRO A 41 -0.54 4.63 -9.40
C PRO A 41 -1.44 4.83 -8.18
N ASP A 42 -1.67 6.10 -7.85
CA ASP A 42 -2.46 6.54 -6.69
C ASP A 42 -3.86 5.93 -6.66
N LYS A 43 -4.51 5.81 -7.82
CA LYS A 43 -5.86 5.20 -7.92
C LYS A 43 -5.85 3.73 -7.51
N MET A 44 -4.84 2.97 -7.93
CA MET A 44 -4.70 1.57 -7.53
C MET A 44 -4.44 1.45 -6.03
N LEU A 45 -3.55 2.29 -5.48
CA LEU A 45 -3.28 2.32 -4.03
C LEU A 45 -4.52 2.69 -3.22
N PHE A 46 -5.32 3.63 -3.73
CA PHE A 46 -6.61 4.00 -3.13
C PHE A 46 -7.58 2.81 -3.13
N ASP A 47 -7.72 2.09 -4.25
CA ASP A 47 -8.61 0.94 -4.35
C ASP A 47 -8.15 -0.22 -3.44
N VAL A 48 -6.84 -0.47 -3.34
CA VAL A 48 -6.27 -1.43 -2.38
C VAL A 48 -6.70 -1.12 -0.95
N VAL A 49 -6.66 0.14 -0.53
CA VAL A 49 -7.08 0.54 0.83
C VAL A 49 -8.59 0.49 0.98
N LYS A 50 -9.34 1.01 0.00
CA LYS A 50 -10.80 1.12 0.08
C LYS A 50 -11.46 -0.25 0.04
N LEU A 51 -11.14 -1.05 -0.97
CA LEU A 51 -11.78 -2.33 -1.29
C LEU A 51 -11.07 -3.54 -0.68
N GLY A 52 -9.86 -3.34 -0.15
CA GLY A 52 -9.00 -4.41 0.34
C GLY A 52 -8.13 -4.99 -0.77
N GLY A 53 -6.98 -5.53 -0.40
CA GLY A 53 -5.98 -5.94 -1.37
C GLY A 53 -6.41 -7.15 -2.21
N GLN A 54 -7.32 -8.00 -1.71
CA GLN A 54 -7.79 -9.16 -2.46
C GLN A 54 -8.72 -8.76 -3.63
N ALA A 55 -9.45 -7.65 -3.50
CA ALA A 55 -10.39 -7.18 -4.53
C ALA A 55 -9.69 -6.67 -5.80
N VAL A 56 -8.42 -6.29 -5.68
CA VAL A 56 -7.59 -5.74 -6.78
C VAL A 56 -6.37 -6.61 -7.07
N ALA A 57 -6.28 -7.79 -6.44
CA ALA A 57 -5.19 -8.72 -6.65
C ALA A 57 -5.26 -9.35 -8.04
N PRO A 58 -4.12 -9.55 -8.74
CA PRO A 58 -4.11 -10.32 -9.97
C PRO A 58 -4.50 -11.78 -9.70
N PRO A 59 -4.98 -12.53 -10.73
CA PRO A 59 -5.31 -13.94 -10.61
C PRO A 59 -4.16 -14.74 -9.96
N GLY A 60 -4.50 -15.59 -8.99
CA GLY A 60 -3.54 -16.42 -8.25
C GLY A 60 -2.80 -15.70 -7.12
N PHE A 61 -2.99 -14.40 -6.91
CA PHE A 61 -2.42 -13.71 -5.76
C PHE A 61 -3.38 -13.67 -4.57
N LYS A 62 -2.89 -14.12 -3.40
CA LYS A 62 -3.62 -14.11 -2.14
C LYS A 62 -3.17 -12.94 -1.26
N SER A 63 -4.07 -12.00 -1.00
CA SER A 63 -3.82 -10.80 -0.18
C SER A 63 -4.56 -10.88 1.15
N ALA A 64 -3.86 -10.51 2.23
CA ALA A 64 -4.44 -10.40 3.57
C ALA A 64 -4.82 -8.95 3.94
N MET A 65 -4.71 -7.99 3.01
CA MET A 65 -5.00 -6.59 3.30
C MET A 65 -6.52 -6.35 3.33
N PRO A 66 -7.10 -5.95 4.48
CA PRO A 66 -8.55 -5.80 4.62
C PRO A 66 -9.05 -4.53 3.93
N ALA A 67 -10.35 -4.51 3.62
CA ALA A 67 -11.05 -3.32 3.14
C ALA A 67 -11.27 -2.30 4.26
N PHE A 68 -11.26 -1.02 3.91
CA PHE A 68 -11.49 0.09 4.83
C PHE A 68 -12.67 1.00 4.43
N ALA A 69 -13.42 0.69 3.38
CA ALA A 69 -14.57 1.49 2.94
C ALA A 69 -15.59 1.78 4.06
N ASP A 70 -15.82 0.82 4.97
CA ASP A 70 -16.77 0.99 6.09
C ASP A 70 -16.17 1.72 7.31
N LYS A 71 -14.87 2.04 7.26
CA LYS A 71 -14.10 2.58 8.41
C LYS A 71 -13.48 3.94 8.13
N LEU A 72 -13.22 4.26 6.86
CA LEU A 72 -12.56 5.48 6.44
C LEU A 72 -13.32 6.07 5.26
N SER A 73 -13.56 7.38 5.32
CA SER A 73 -13.99 8.15 4.15
C SER A 73 -12.87 8.23 3.11
N ASP A 74 -13.24 8.50 1.86
CA ASP A 74 -12.30 8.69 0.75
C ASP A 74 -11.24 9.76 1.07
N LYS A 75 -11.64 10.85 1.73
CA LYS A 75 -10.71 11.89 2.19
C LYS A 75 -9.68 11.36 3.18
N GLN A 76 -10.08 10.47 4.10
CA GLN A 76 -9.16 9.87 5.07
C GLN A 76 -8.21 8.86 4.39
N ILE A 77 -8.67 8.13 3.39
CA ILE A 77 -7.81 7.24 2.59
C ILE A 77 -6.76 8.07 1.84
N TRP A 78 -7.17 9.14 1.16
CA TRP A 78 -6.24 10.06 0.48
C TRP A 78 -5.26 10.74 1.43
N ALA A 79 -5.71 11.11 2.63
CA ALA A 79 -4.82 11.66 3.65
C ALA A 79 -3.78 10.63 4.12
N ALA A 80 -4.17 9.35 4.30
CA ALA A 80 -3.25 8.28 4.66
C ALA A 80 -2.21 8.03 3.54
N LEU A 81 -2.64 7.99 2.27
CA LEU A 81 -1.72 7.84 1.14
C LEU A 81 -0.79 9.04 1.03
N SER A 82 -1.29 10.27 1.18
CA SER A 82 -0.46 11.48 1.18
C SER A 82 0.60 11.45 2.29
N TYR A 83 0.25 10.96 3.49
CA TYR A 83 1.19 10.77 4.58
C TYR A 83 2.28 9.74 4.24
N ILE A 84 1.91 8.60 3.64
CA ILE A 84 2.88 7.59 3.19
C ILE A 84 3.83 8.20 2.15
N LYS A 85 3.28 8.85 1.12
CA LYS A 85 4.05 9.47 0.04
C LYS A 85 5.01 10.55 0.53
N SER A 86 4.67 11.29 1.59
CA SER A 86 5.54 12.33 2.14
C SER A 86 6.80 11.78 2.81
N ARG A 87 6.82 10.48 3.16
CA ARG A 87 7.99 9.79 3.71
C ARG A 87 8.96 9.33 2.63
N TRP A 88 8.56 9.30 1.37
CA TRP A 88 9.44 8.84 0.30
C TRP A 88 10.50 9.88 -0.07
N PRO A 89 11.74 9.46 -0.34
CA PRO A 89 12.77 10.29 -0.94
C PRO A 89 12.26 11.01 -2.20
N LYS A 90 12.75 12.23 -2.44
CA LYS A 90 12.33 13.07 -3.58
C LYS A 90 12.40 12.33 -4.93
N VAL A 91 13.41 11.51 -5.15
CA VAL A 91 13.58 10.72 -6.37
C VAL A 91 12.45 9.69 -6.58
N ILE A 92 12.00 9.03 -5.52
CA ILE A 92 10.88 8.07 -5.58
C ILE A 92 9.56 8.82 -5.81
N ARG A 93 9.34 9.97 -5.16
CA ARG A 93 8.15 10.80 -5.41
C ARG A 93 8.04 11.23 -6.87
N ILE A 94 9.13 11.73 -7.47
CA ILE A 94 9.17 12.10 -8.89
C ILE A 94 8.86 10.90 -9.80
N ARG A 95 9.44 9.73 -9.49
CA ARG A 95 9.15 8.50 -10.26
C ARG A 95 7.68 8.11 -10.16
N GLN A 96 7.12 8.14 -8.96
CA GLN A 96 5.72 7.76 -8.75
C GLN A 96 4.74 8.77 -9.37
N GLU A 97 5.07 10.06 -9.37
CA GLU A 97 4.32 11.08 -10.11
C GLU A 97 4.30 10.81 -11.63
N ARG A 98 5.38 10.28 -12.21
CA ARG A 98 5.40 9.87 -13.62
C ARG A 98 4.49 8.66 -13.86
N ILE A 99 4.50 7.68 -12.95
CA ILE A 99 3.60 6.51 -13.01
C ILE A 99 2.13 6.96 -12.94
N ASN A 100 1.80 7.89 -12.05
CA ASN A 100 0.47 8.48 -11.97
C ASN A 100 0.02 9.10 -13.31
N LYS A 101 0.90 9.87 -13.96
CA LYS A 101 0.60 10.52 -15.25
C LYS A 101 0.43 9.54 -16.41
N GLN A 102 1.03 8.35 -16.33
CA GLN A 102 0.91 7.32 -17.36
C GLN A 102 -0.33 6.44 -17.19
N ALA A 103 -0.89 6.38 -15.98
CA ALA A 103 -2.04 5.57 -15.65
C ALA A 103 -3.39 6.30 -15.81
N GLY A 104 -3.36 7.62 -16.00
CA GLY A 104 -4.53 8.46 -16.31
C GLY A 104 -4.59 8.76 -17.80
#